data_AF-A0A7V9U2Q1-F1
#
_entry.id   AF-A0A7V9U2Q1-F1
#
_cell.length_a   1.000
_cell.length_b   1.000
_cell.length_c   1.000
_cell.angle_alpha   90.00
_cell.angle_beta   90.00
_cell.angle_gamma   90.00
#
_symmetry.space_group_name_H-M   'P 1'
#
loop_
_entity.id
_entity.type
_entity.pdbx_description
1 polymer ?
#
loop_
_entity_poly.entity_id
_entity_poly.type
_entity_poly.pdbx_seq_one_letter_code
_entity_poly.pdbx_strand_id
1 'polypeptide(L)'
;MTTSTAPQIECQQIHPSLSVSDVNAAAEFYTGKLGFSLGFISGDPPEMAGVNLGNVQLFLEPGEPSPKGCSVYLVVGNADELYEFHRANNVEIVEPPGDRSYGLRDYRVRDLNGYILGFGHRLFNAGPPVEIERVEVTVRLEKRLAALLNELAEYKRMSLTGCLEEILLHTNEPLGDGVASPHTASQLRYIQELKKKHGIDYDSHASYRFVERQR
;
A
#
# COMPACT_ATOMS: atom_id res chain seq x y z
N MET A 1 42.46 -20.71 -1.89
CA MET A 1 41.52 -19.60 -1.63
C MET A 1 40.32 -20.20 -0.91
N THR A 2 40.16 -19.93 0.39
CA THR A 2 38.98 -20.35 1.14
C THR A 2 37.84 -19.42 0.82
N THR A 3 36.89 -19.86 0.01
CA THR A 3 35.64 -19.16 -0.23
C THR A 3 34.83 -19.18 1.07
N SER A 4 34.70 -18.02 1.71
CA SER A 4 33.78 -17.83 2.83
C SER A 4 32.36 -17.96 2.31
N THR A 5 31.60 -18.92 2.86
CA THR A 5 30.17 -19.07 2.58
C THR A 5 29.40 -18.00 3.35
N ALA A 6 28.56 -17.24 2.65
CA ALA A 6 27.72 -16.24 3.30
C ALA A 6 26.73 -16.89 4.29
N PRO A 7 26.48 -16.28 5.47
CA PRO A 7 25.48 -16.77 6.40
C PRO A 7 24.06 -16.55 5.83
N GLN A 8 23.12 -17.39 6.26
CA GLN A 8 21.70 -17.16 6.02
C GLN A 8 21.19 -16.11 7.03
N ILE A 9 20.64 -15.00 6.52
CA ILE A 9 20.19 -13.86 7.34
C ILE A 9 18.70 -13.61 7.07
N GLU A 10 17.93 -13.40 8.14
CA GLU A 10 16.57 -12.87 8.08
C GLU A 10 16.62 -11.34 8.22
N CYS A 11 16.14 -10.62 7.22
CA CYS A 11 16.08 -9.15 7.21
C CYS A 11 14.63 -8.72 7.38
N GLN A 12 14.30 -8.03 8.46
CA GLN A 12 12.90 -7.71 8.81
C GLN A 12 12.42 -6.37 8.28
N GLN A 13 13.28 -5.33 8.31
CA GLN A 13 12.88 -3.96 8.00
C GLN A 13 14.05 -3.09 7.57
N ILE A 14 13.71 -1.95 6.97
CA ILE A 14 14.63 -0.86 6.63
C ILE A 14 14.11 0.44 7.25
N HIS A 15 15.02 1.29 7.69
CA HIS A 15 14.70 2.64 8.17
C HIS A 15 15.52 3.64 7.35
N PRO A 16 14.91 4.36 6.39
CA PRO A 16 15.59 5.46 5.72
C PRO A 16 15.96 6.52 6.76
N SER A 17 17.20 7.01 6.69
CA SER A 17 17.63 8.16 7.48
C SER A 17 17.74 9.40 6.59
N LEU A 18 17.25 10.53 7.09
CA LEU A 18 17.39 11.84 6.47
C LEU A 18 18.29 12.71 7.36
N SER A 19 19.34 13.28 6.76
CA SER A 19 20.15 14.29 7.42
C SER A 19 19.38 15.60 7.53
N VAL A 20 19.20 16.11 8.74
CA VAL A 20 18.43 17.31 9.03
C VAL A 20 19.30 18.33 9.77
N SER A 21 19.04 19.62 9.54
CA SER A 21 19.79 20.69 10.21
C SER A 21 19.49 20.80 11.70
N ASP A 22 18.28 20.42 12.11
CA ASP A 22 17.83 20.38 13.51
C ASP A 22 16.85 19.21 13.69
N VAL A 23 17.22 18.26 14.56
CA VAL A 23 16.45 17.03 14.81
C VAL A 23 15.11 17.34 15.51
N ASN A 24 15.08 18.28 16.47
CA ASN A 24 13.85 18.63 17.18
C ASN A 24 12.88 19.34 16.24
N ALA A 25 13.36 20.34 15.49
CA ALA A 25 12.52 21.08 14.56
C ALA A 25 11.98 20.18 13.44
N ALA A 26 12.79 19.23 12.96
CA ALA A 26 12.33 18.24 11.98
C ALA A 26 11.29 17.29 12.60
N ALA A 27 11.52 16.76 13.81
CA ALA A 27 10.55 15.90 14.49
C ALA A 27 9.21 16.61 14.73
N GLU A 28 9.22 17.88 15.16
CA GLU A 28 8.03 18.72 15.31
C GLU A 28 7.31 18.95 13.98
N PHE A 29 8.04 19.19 12.89
CA PHE A 29 7.44 19.34 11.56
C PHE A 29 6.75 18.05 11.10
N TYR A 30 7.43 16.90 11.20
CA TYR A 30 6.87 15.62 10.74
C TYR A 30 5.62 15.25 11.55
N THR A 31 5.67 15.44 12.87
CA THR A 31 4.56 15.10 13.75
C THR A 31 3.41 16.10 13.69
N GLY A 32 3.70 17.40 13.63
CA GLY A 32 2.69 18.45 13.62
C GLY A 32 2.06 18.71 12.26
N LYS A 33 2.81 18.56 11.16
CA LYS A 33 2.33 18.93 9.81
C LYS A 33 2.14 17.76 8.87
N LEU A 34 2.94 16.69 8.99
CA LEU A 34 2.88 15.56 8.07
C LEU A 34 2.04 14.38 8.57
N GLY A 35 1.58 14.41 9.82
CA GLY A 35 0.72 13.38 10.41
C GLY A 35 1.49 12.15 10.91
N PHE A 36 2.81 12.29 11.11
CA PHE A 36 3.62 11.26 11.75
C PHE A 36 3.39 11.29 13.28
N SER A 37 3.76 10.20 13.96
CA SER A 37 3.91 10.17 15.41
C SER A 37 5.39 10.11 15.79
N LEU A 38 5.73 10.66 16.95
CA LEU A 38 7.08 10.55 17.50
C LEU A 38 7.27 9.12 18.02
N GLY A 39 8.30 8.43 17.52
CA GLY A 39 8.74 7.14 18.04
C GLY A 39 9.70 7.31 19.21
N PHE A 40 10.79 8.03 19.00
CA PHE A 40 11.79 8.33 20.04
C PHE A 40 12.64 9.55 19.64
N ILE A 41 13.33 10.11 20.63
CA ILE A 41 14.49 11.00 20.46
C ILE A 41 15.63 10.40 21.30
N SER A 42 16.83 10.36 20.73
CA SER A 42 18.04 9.83 21.38
C SER A 42 19.09 10.93 21.49
N GLY A 43 19.76 11.01 22.63
CA GLY A 43 20.83 11.99 22.92
C GLY A 43 20.34 13.30 23.54
N ASP A 44 21.25 14.00 24.23
CA ASP A 44 21.09 15.39 24.70
C ASP A 44 22.44 16.12 24.54
N PRO A 45 22.64 16.93 23.48
CA PRO A 45 21.67 17.31 22.44
C PRO A 45 21.23 16.13 21.54
N PRO A 46 20.07 16.21 20.85
CA PRO A 46 19.56 15.10 20.03
C PRO A 46 20.53 14.65 18.93
N GLU A 47 20.85 13.36 18.93
CA GLU A 47 21.68 12.69 17.93
C GLU A 47 20.83 11.95 16.89
N MET A 48 19.57 11.65 17.19
CA MET A 48 18.63 11.03 16.25
C MET A 48 17.19 11.13 16.77
N ALA A 49 16.22 11.20 15.86
CA ALA A 49 14.82 10.94 16.16
C ALA A 49 14.24 9.89 15.22
N GLY A 50 13.36 9.03 15.75
CA GLY A 50 12.50 8.15 14.95
C GLY A 50 11.10 8.72 14.84
N VAL A 51 10.60 8.89 13.62
CA VAL A 51 9.22 9.32 13.34
C VAL A 51 8.47 8.24 12.56
N ASN A 52 7.22 8.01 12.92
CA ASN A 52 6.44 6.89 12.40
C ASN A 52 5.22 7.38 11.61
N LEU A 53 4.94 6.75 10.48
CA LEU A 53 3.66 6.84 9.79
C LEU A 53 3.03 5.45 9.78
N GLY A 54 2.06 5.24 10.69
CA GLY A 54 1.56 3.89 10.95
C GLY A 54 2.67 2.99 11.51
N ASN A 55 2.94 1.89 10.82
CA ASN A 55 4.00 0.93 11.17
C ASN A 55 5.33 1.15 10.44
N VAL A 56 5.44 2.21 9.61
CA VAL A 56 6.68 2.55 8.89
C VAL A 56 7.42 3.65 9.65
N GLN A 57 8.73 3.53 9.79
CA GLN A 57 9.57 4.48 10.53
C GLN A 57 10.69 5.06 9.66
N LEU A 58 10.88 6.38 9.79
CA LEU A 58 12.01 7.13 9.27
C LEU A 58 12.90 7.61 10.41
N PHE A 59 14.20 7.71 10.16
CA PHE A 59 15.14 8.35 11.07
C PHE A 59 15.50 9.76 10.59
N LEU A 60 15.67 10.65 11.55
CA LEU A 60 16.11 12.02 11.37
C LEU A 60 17.41 12.18 12.16
N GLU A 61 18.52 12.42 11.47
CA GLU A 61 19.86 12.50 12.08
C GLU A 61 20.47 13.88 11.81
N PRO A 62 21.26 14.46 12.73
CA PRO A 62 21.88 15.75 12.51
C PRO A 62 22.89 15.66 11.36
N GLY A 63 22.84 16.61 10.44
CA GLY A 63 23.77 16.69 9.31
C GLY A 63 23.41 17.77 8.30
N GLU A 64 24.17 17.85 7.21
CA GLU A 64 23.86 18.73 6.09
C GLU A 64 22.76 18.09 5.23
N PRO A 65 21.56 18.71 5.10
CA PRO A 65 20.50 18.15 4.27
C PRO A 65 20.91 18.07 2.80
N SER A 66 20.63 16.93 2.17
CA SER A 66 20.89 16.69 0.74
C SER A 66 19.58 16.35 0.00
N PRO A 67 18.67 17.33 -0.17
CA PRO A 67 17.32 17.08 -0.71
C PRO A 67 17.28 16.64 -2.17
N LYS A 68 18.38 16.79 -2.91
CA LYS A 68 18.53 16.29 -4.29
C LYS A 68 19.14 14.88 -4.36
N GLY A 69 19.75 14.40 -3.27
CA GLY A 69 20.43 13.12 -3.21
C GLY A 69 19.54 11.95 -2.79
N CYS A 70 18.32 12.22 -2.32
CA CYS A 70 17.38 11.20 -1.83
C CYS A 70 15.93 11.59 -2.15
N SER A 71 15.09 10.57 -2.37
CA SER A 71 13.63 10.71 -2.40
C SER A 71 13.02 9.61 -1.52
N VAL A 72 12.11 9.98 -0.63
CA VAL A 72 11.36 9.00 0.18
C VAL A 72 9.97 8.87 -0.41
N TYR A 73 9.50 7.63 -0.57
CA TYR A 73 8.16 7.35 -1.09
C TYR A 73 7.44 6.40 -0.13
N LEU A 74 6.25 6.80 0.31
CA LEU A 74 5.43 6.08 1.29
C LEU A 74 4.13 5.63 0.62
N VAL A 75 3.86 4.33 0.68
CA VAL A 75 2.56 3.80 0.25
C VAL A 75 1.59 3.94 1.42
N VAL A 76 0.53 4.71 1.23
CA VAL A 76 -0.48 5.03 2.24
C VAL A 76 -1.84 4.42 1.88
N GLY A 77 -2.75 4.34 2.85
CA GLY A 77 -4.10 3.82 2.61
C GLY A 77 -4.95 4.74 1.73
N ASN A 78 -4.93 6.05 2.01
CA ASN A 78 -5.70 7.05 1.29
C ASN A 78 -4.87 8.32 1.03
N ALA A 79 -4.32 8.46 -0.18
CA ALA A 79 -3.47 9.59 -0.53
C ALA A 79 -4.25 10.92 -0.58
N ASP A 80 -5.51 10.93 -1.00
CA ASP A 80 -6.31 12.15 -1.08
C ASP A 80 -6.62 12.73 0.31
N GLU A 81 -6.96 11.87 1.27
CA GLU A 81 -7.22 12.29 2.65
C GLU A 81 -5.97 12.86 3.32
N LEU A 82 -4.81 12.21 3.15
CA LEU A 82 -3.54 12.72 3.68
C LEU A 82 -3.10 14.02 2.97
N TYR A 83 -3.34 14.13 1.67
CA TYR A 83 -3.11 15.35 0.91
C TYR A 83 -3.93 16.53 1.46
N GLU A 84 -5.23 16.32 1.69
CA GLU A 84 -6.11 17.34 2.27
C GLU A 84 -5.64 17.79 3.66
N PHE A 85 -5.18 16.84 4.49
CA PHE A 85 -4.54 17.13 5.77
C PHE A 85 -3.25 17.96 5.62
N HIS A 86 -2.33 17.58 4.72
CA HIS A 86 -1.10 18.33 4.47
C HIS A 86 -1.37 19.75 3.96
N ARG A 87 -2.35 19.90 3.05
CA ARG A 87 -2.79 21.20 2.53
C ARG A 87 -3.34 22.08 3.65
N ALA A 88 -4.20 21.54 4.52
CA ALA A 88 -4.76 22.28 5.65
C ALA A 88 -3.67 22.72 6.66
N ASN A 89 -2.57 21.97 6.78
CA ASN A 89 -1.42 22.30 7.62
C ASN A 89 -0.38 23.21 6.95
N ASN A 90 -0.68 23.78 5.78
CA ASN A 90 0.19 24.66 5.01
C ASN A 90 1.55 24.00 4.68
N VAL A 91 1.53 22.72 4.32
CA VAL A 91 2.69 22.02 3.76
C VAL A 91 2.81 22.40 2.27
N GLU A 92 4.04 22.63 1.79
CA GLU A 92 4.28 22.91 0.37
C GLU A 92 3.99 21.66 -0.48
N ILE A 93 2.93 21.72 -1.28
CA ILE A 93 2.60 20.71 -2.28
C ILE A 93 3.44 20.97 -3.53
N VAL A 94 4.36 20.05 -3.83
CA VAL A 94 5.26 20.13 -5.00
C VAL A 94 4.59 19.55 -6.24
N GLU A 95 3.77 18.52 -6.06
CA GLU A 95 2.95 17.93 -7.11
C GLU A 95 1.60 17.51 -6.55
N PRO A 96 0.48 17.94 -7.14
CA PRO A 96 -0.86 17.59 -6.65
C PRO A 96 -1.19 16.11 -6.92
N PRO A 97 -2.20 15.55 -6.21
CA PRO A 97 -2.67 14.20 -6.43
C PRO A 97 -3.07 13.92 -7.88
N GLY A 98 -2.56 12.83 -8.43
CA GLY A 98 -2.90 12.37 -9.77
C GLY A 98 -2.70 10.88 -9.93
N ASP A 99 -3.46 10.29 -10.84
CA ASP A 99 -3.34 8.89 -11.22
C ASP A 99 -2.17 8.75 -12.19
N ARG A 100 -1.26 7.82 -11.88
CA ARG A 100 0.02 7.66 -12.59
C ARG A 100 0.02 6.37 -13.40
N SER A 101 0.78 6.37 -14.50
CA SER A 101 0.91 5.21 -15.40
C SER A 101 1.45 3.95 -14.72
N TYR A 102 2.13 4.10 -13.58
CA TYR A 102 2.62 3.00 -12.74
C TYR A 102 1.59 2.48 -11.71
N GLY A 103 0.31 2.83 -11.86
CA GLY A 103 -0.78 2.22 -11.10
C GLY A 103 -0.90 2.73 -9.66
N LEU A 104 -0.40 3.92 -9.38
CA LEU A 104 -0.59 4.60 -8.09
C LEU A 104 -1.32 5.93 -8.32
N ARG A 105 -2.13 6.33 -7.35
CA ARG A 105 -2.56 7.71 -7.20
C ARG A 105 -1.70 8.34 -6.13
N ASP A 106 -0.91 9.33 -6.51
CA ASP A 106 0.13 9.89 -5.65
C ASP A 106 0.31 11.40 -5.79
N TYR A 107 0.96 11.99 -4.79
CA TYR A 107 1.32 13.40 -4.73
C TYR A 107 2.68 13.56 -4.04
N ARG A 108 3.26 14.77 -4.11
CA ARG A 108 4.56 15.06 -3.52
C ARG A 108 4.52 16.34 -2.70
N VAL A 109 5.20 16.33 -1.56
CA VAL A 109 5.37 17.50 -0.68
C VAL A 109 6.84 17.80 -0.43
N ARG A 110 7.13 19.04 -0.04
CA ARG A 110 8.44 19.44 0.46
C ARG A 110 8.44 19.47 1.97
N ASP A 111 9.43 18.82 2.59
CA ASP A 111 9.62 18.88 4.04
C ASP A 111 10.39 20.14 4.50
N LEU A 112 10.59 20.27 5.81
CA LEU A 112 11.30 21.40 6.42
C LEU A 112 12.73 21.60 5.87
N ASN A 113 13.42 20.52 5.52
CA ASN A 113 14.82 20.53 5.06
C ASN A 113 14.91 20.47 3.52
N GLY A 114 13.78 20.60 2.82
CA GLY A 114 13.70 20.67 1.37
C GLY A 114 13.57 19.31 0.66
N TYR A 115 13.54 18.19 1.39
CA TYR A 115 13.36 16.85 0.82
C TYR A 115 11.99 16.73 0.16
N ILE A 116 11.94 15.96 -0.93
CA ILE A 116 10.69 15.61 -1.58
C ILE A 116 10.21 14.27 -1.04
N LEU A 117 9.04 14.28 -0.39
CA LEU A 117 8.36 13.10 0.09
C LEU A 117 7.17 12.80 -0.81
N GLY A 118 7.14 11.59 -1.37
CA GLY A 118 6.01 11.08 -2.15
C GLY A 118 5.08 10.24 -1.30
N PHE A 119 3.77 10.42 -1.50
CA PHE A 119 2.74 9.62 -0.84
C PHE A 119 1.75 9.14 -1.89
N GLY A 120 1.43 7.86 -1.90
CA GLY A 120 0.43 7.32 -2.83
C GLY A 120 -0.23 6.05 -2.37
N HIS A 121 -1.40 5.76 -2.93
CA HIS A 121 -2.07 4.46 -2.77
C HIS A 121 -2.14 3.72 -4.11
N ARG A 122 -2.37 2.41 -4.06
CA ARG A 122 -2.52 1.58 -5.26
C ARG A 122 -3.88 1.83 -5.93
N LEU A 123 -3.85 1.98 -7.25
CA LEU A 123 -5.04 1.97 -8.10
C LEU A 123 -5.27 0.55 -8.58
N PHE A 124 -6.19 -0.15 -7.92
CA PHE A 124 -6.48 -1.55 -8.25
C PHE A 124 -7.27 -1.73 -9.56
N ASN A 125 -7.87 -0.65 -10.07
CA ASN A 125 -8.53 -0.59 -11.37
C ASN A 125 -7.61 -0.18 -12.53
N ALA A 126 -6.31 0.06 -12.28
CA ALA A 126 -5.38 0.47 -13.31
C ALA A 126 -5.06 -0.68 -14.29
N GLY A 127 -5.10 -0.40 -15.59
CA GLY A 127 -4.75 -1.36 -16.66
C GLY A 127 -5.84 -1.47 -17.74
N PRO A 128 -5.56 -2.17 -18.84
CA PRO A 128 -6.55 -2.39 -19.88
C PRO A 128 -7.72 -3.24 -19.35
N PRO A 129 -8.93 -3.10 -19.91
CA PRO A 129 -10.04 -4.00 -19.65
C PRO A 129 -9.65 -5.47 -19.85
N VAL A 130 -10.18 -6.36 -19.01
CA VAL A 130 -10.04 -7.80 -19.13
C VAL A 130 -11.37 -8.35 -19.59
N GLU A 131 -11.43 -8.83 -20.83
CA GLU A 131 -12.66 -9.40 -21.39
C GLU A 131 -12.94 -10.78 -20.76
N ILE A 132 -14.15 -10.99 -20.27
CA ILE A 132 -14.58 -12.24 -19.62
C ILE A 132 -15.95 -12.71 -20.12
N GLU A 133 -16.27 -13.97 -19.83
CA GLU A 133 -17.64 -14.53 -19.92
C GLU A 133 -18.07 -14.98 -18.52
N ARG A 134 -19.26 -14.53 -18.07
CA ARG A 134 -19.84 -15.01 -16.82
C ARG A 134 -20.80 -16.17 -17.07
N VAL A 135 -20.85 -17.07 -16.10
CA VAL A 135 -21.81 -18.17 -16.06
C VAL A 135 -22.59 -18.13 -14.75
N GLU A 136 -23.86 -18.49 -14.81
CA GLU A 136 -24.71 -18.57 -13.63
C GLU A 136 -24.31 -19.74 -12.73
N VAL A 137 -24.13 -19.47 -11.44
CA VAL A 137 -23.78 -20.48 -10.42
C VAL A 137 -24.85 -20.52 -9.35
N THR A 138 -25.48 -21.68 -9.15
CA THR A 138 -26.52 -21.86 -8.13
C THR A 138 -25.90 -22.19 -6.77
N VAL A 139 -26.04 -21.28 -5.80
CA VAL A 139 -25.56 -21.46 -4.41
C VAL A 139 -26.60 -21.05 -3.36
N ARG A 140 -26.42 -21.52 -2.11
CA ARG A 140 -27.19 -21.08 -0.94
C ARG A 140 -26.23 -20.50 0.09
N LEU A 141 -26.56 -19.31 0.61
CA LEU A 141 -25.76 -18.62 1.63
C LEU A 141 -26.55 -18.46 2.94
N GLU A 142 -25.84 -18.30 4.05
CA GLU A 142 -26.47 -17.90 5.31
C GLU A 142 -27.07 -16.49 5.18
N LYS A 143 -28.24 -16.28 5.77
CA LYS A 143 -29.08 -15.09 5.56
C LYS A 143 -28.37 -13.77 5.87
N ARG A 144 -27.65 -13.69 6.99
CA ARG A 144 -26.95 -12.47 7.43
C ARG A 144 -25.69 -12.24 6.61
N LEU A 145 -24.98 -13.30 6.23
CA LEU A 145 -23.83 -13.18 5.33
C LEU A 145 -24.24 -12.66 3.94
N ALA A 146 -25.37 -13.13 3.42
CA ALA A 146 -25.94 -12.59 2.18
C ALA A 146 -26.31 -11.11 2.31
N ALA A 147 -26.91 -10.69 3.43
CA ALA A 147 -27.21 -9.28 3.68
C ALA A 147 -25.92 -8.42 3.72
N LEU A 148 -24.91 -8.89 4.46
CA LEU A 148 -23.60 -8.24 4.52
C LEU A 148 -22.99 -8.05 3.13
N LEU A 149 -23.00 -9.10 2.30
CA LEU A 149 -22.45 -9.03 0.94
C LEU A 149 -23.19 -8.01 0.07
N ASN A 150 -24.51 -7.91 0.20
CA ASN A 150 -25.30 -6.92 -0.53
C ASN A 150 -24.98 -5.48 -0.10
N GLU A 151 -25.00 -5.22 1.21
CA GLU A 151 -24.68 -3.88 1.75
C GLU A 151 -23.24 -3.46 1.45
N LEU A 152 -22.30 -4.42 1.48
CA LEU A 152 -20.90 -4.17 1.10
C LEU A 152 -20.77 -3.79 -0.37
N ALA A 153 -21.48 -4.48 -1.27
CA ALA A 153 -21.49 -4.15 -2.69
C ALA A 153 -22.05 -2.75 -2.95
N GLU A 154 -23.11 -2.35 -2.24
CA GLU A 154 -23.68 -0.99 -2.29
C GLU A 154 -22.67 0.06 -1.80
N TYR A 155 -22.05 -0.15 -0.63
CA TYR A 155 -21.04 0.75 -0.09
C TYR A 155 -19.85 0.94 -1.05
N LYS A 156 -19.40 -0.15 -1.67
CA LYS A 156 -18.33 -0.17 -2.68
C LYS A 156 -18.77 0.32 -4.06
N ARG A 157 -20.07 0.58 -4.27
CA ARG A 157 -20.66 1.01 -5.56
C ARG A 157 -20.35 0.04 -6.70
N MET A 158 -20.50 -1.26 -6.45
CA MET A 158 -20.29 -2.32 -7.45
C MET A 158 -21.44 -3.33 -7.45
N SER A 159 -21.49 -4.20 -8.46
CA SER A 159 -22.51 -5.26 -8.51
C SER A 159 -22.25 -6.33 -7.45
N LEU A 160 -23.32 -7.04 -7.05
CA LEU A 160 -23.21 -8.19 -6.14
C LEU A 160 -22.25 -9.25 -6.68
N THR A 161 -22.33 -9.54 -7.98
CA THR A 161 -21.44 -10.46 -8.69
C THR A 161 -19.99 -9.98 -8.64
N GLY A 162 -19.73 -8.70 -8.92
CA GLY A 162 -18.37 -8.14 -8.87
C GLY A 162 -17.79 -8.19 -7.46
N CYS A 163 -18.59 -7.89 -6.44
CA CYS A 163 -18.16 -8.00 -5.04
C CYS A 163 -17.83 -9.46 -4.65
N LEU A 164 -18.59 -10.43 -5.14
CA LEU A 164 -18.31 -11.84 -4.93
C LEU A 164 -17.05 -12.31 -5.66
N GLU A 165 -16.86 -11.89 -6.92
CA GLU A 165 -15.67 -12.16 -7.72
C GLU A 165 -14.41 -11.60 -7.05
N GLU A 166 -14.45 -10.36 -6.56
CA GLU A 166 -13.36 -9.74 -5.80
C GLU A 166 -12.96 -10.60 -4.59
N ILE A 167 -13.93 -10.98 -3.75
CA ILE A 167 -13.68 -11.83 -2.57
C ILE A 167 -13.09 -13.18 -2.97
N LEU A 168 -13.66 -13.83 -3.99
CA LEU A 168 -13.20 -15.14 -4.46
C LEU A 168 -11.77 -15.10 -5.00
N LEU A 169 -11.42 -14.06 -5.76
CA LEU A 169 -10.08 -13.89 -6.29
C LEU A 169 -9.04 -13.70 -5.17
N HIS A 170 -9.33 -12.85 -4.19
CA HIS A 170 -8.45 -12.64 -3.05
C HIS A 170 -8.27 -13.89 -2.18
N THR A 171 -9.33 -14.68 -1.98
CA THR A 171 -9.31 -15.93 -1.21
C THR A 171 -8.29 -16.94 -1.79
N ASN A 172 -8.10 -16.91 -3.12
CA ASN A 172 -7.24 -17.83 -3.87
C ASN A 172 -5.75 -17.42 -3.88
N GLU A 173 -5.37 -16.30 -3.27
CA GLU A 173 -3.98 -15.83 -3.21
C GLU A 173 -3.34 -16.05 -1.82
N PRO A 174 -2.03 -16.33 -1.74
CA PRO A 174 -1.33 -16.40 -0.46
C PRO A 174 -1.22 -15.00 0.18
N LEU A 175 -1.50 -14.91 1.48
CA LEU A 175 -1.28 -13.69 2.27
C LEU A 175 -0.35 -13.98 3.46
N GLY A 176 0.96 -13.80 3.25
CA GLY A 176 1.97 -14.05 4.28
C GLY A 176 1.85 -15.43 4.91
N ASP A 177 2.12 -15.52 6.21
CA ASP A 177 2.10 -16.77 6.99
C ASP A 177 0.78 -17.02 7.76
N GLY A 178 -0.28 -16.24 7.48
CA GLY A 178 -1.43 -16.08 8.36
C GLY A 178 -2.84 -16.22 7.75
N VAL A 179 -3.83 -16.02 8.62
CA VAL A 179 -5.28 -16.20 8.38
C VAL A 179 -5.91 -15.03 7.59
N ALA A 180 -5.84 -15.13 6.27
CA ALA A 180 -6.84 -14.49 5.39
C ALA A 180 -7.31 -15.40 4.26
N SER A 181 -6.54 -16.46 3.94
CA SER A 181 -6.99 -17.52 3.04
C SER A 181 -7.57 -18.68 3.85
N PRO A 182 -8.73 -19.24 3.47
CA PRO A 182 -9.25 -20.49 4.05
C PRO A 182 -8.44 -21.71 3.61
N HIS A 183 -7.38 -21.52 2.80
CA HIS A 183 -6.60 -22.57 2.18
C HIS A 183 -5.26 -22.79 2.89
N THR A 184 -4.87 -24.06 3.02
CA THR A 184 -3.52 -24.43 3.44
C THR A 184 -2.49 -24.10 2.36
N ALA A 185 -1.20 -24.05 2.72
CA ALA A 185 -0.13 -23.83 1.75
C ALA A 185 -0.11 -24.87 0.59
N SER A 186 -0.51 -26.12 0.85
CA SER A 186 -0.63 -27.14 -0.20
C SER A 186 -1.84 -26.92 -1.10
N GLN A 187 -2.97 -26.48 -0.55
CA GLN A 187 -4.16 -26.10 -1.32
C GLN A 187 -3.89 -24.88 -2.19
N LEU A 188 -3.19 -23.86 -1.69
CA LEU A 188 -2.80 -22.68 -2.47
C LEU A 188 -1.92 -23.07 -3.67
N ARG A 189 -0.92 -23.94 -3.47
CA ARG A 189 -0.13 -24.47 -4.61
C ARG A 189 -1.01 -25.17 -5.64
N TYR A 190 -1.97 -25.97 -5.20
CA TYR A 190 -2.91 -26.64 -6.10
C TYR A 190 -3.85 -25.67 -6.83
N ILE A 191 -4.33 -24.63 -6.15
CA ILE A 191 -5.14 -23.56 -6.74
C ILE A 191 -4.36 -22.85 -7.86
N GLN A 192 -3.07 -22.59 -7.67
CA GLN A 192 -2.23 -21.99 -8.73
C GLN A 192 -2.12 -22.89 -9.97
N GLU A 193 -2.09 -24.21 -9.80
CA GLU A 193 -2.16 -25.14 -10.94
C GLU A 193 -3.56 -25.16 -11.60
N LEU A 194 -4.64 -25.02 -10.83
CA LEU A 194 -5.99 -24.88 -11.38
C LEU A 194 -6.15 -23.56 -12.16
N LYS A 195 -5.60 -22.44 -11.67
CA LYS A 195 -5.60 -21.15 -12.38
C LYS A 195 -4.97 -21.30 -13.77
N LYS A 196 -3.79 -21.92 -13.85
CA LYS A 196 -3.12 -22.23 -15.13
C LYS A 196 -4.00 -23.11 -16.03
N LYS A 197 -4.57 -24.18 -15.48
CA LYS A 197 -5.44 -25.10 -16.23
C LYS A 197 -6.67 -24.40 -16.83
N HIS A 198 -7.25 -23.44 -16.11
CA HIS A 198 -8.47 -22.74 -16.52
C HIS A 198 -8.21 -21.41 -17.24
N GLY A 199 -6.94 -21.07 -17.53
CA GLY A 199 -6.60 -19.83 -18.23
C GLY A 199 -6.85 -18.56 -17.41
N ILE A 200 -6.82 -18.66 -16.08
CA ILE A 200 -6.90 -17.49 -15.19
C ILE A 200 -5.51 -16.84 -15.17
N ASP A 201 -5.27 -15.93 -16.12
CA ASP A 201 -4.00 -15.24 -16.38
C ASP A 201 -3.93 -13.83 -15.78
N TYR A 202 -4.87 -13.51 -14.89
CA TYR A 202 -5.01 -12.23 -14.24
C TYR A 202 -4.84 -12.30 -12.71
N ASP A 203 -4.52 -11.16 -12.08
CA ASP A 203 -4.30 -11.05 -10.64
C ASP A 203 -5.61 -10.92 -9.84
N SER A 204 -5.51 -10.88 -8.52
CA SER A 204 -6.67 -10.82 -7.62
C SER A 204 -7.48 -9.53 -7.70
N HIS A 205 -6.92 -8.47 -8.29
CA HIS A 205 -7.57 -7.17 -8.48
C HIS A 205 -8.14 -7.02 -9.90
N ALA A 206 -8.02 -8.04 -10.76
CA ALA A 206 -8.51 -7.94 -12.14
C ALA A 206 -10.03 -7.75 -12.25
N SER A 207 -10.80 -8.12 -11.22
CA SER A 207 -12.26 -7.93 -11.19
C SER A 207 -12.69 -6.47 -11.39
N TYR A 208 -11.87 -5.49 -10.99
CA TYR A 208 -12.13 -4.07 -11.23
C TYR A 208 -12.06 -3.67 -12.72
N ARG A 209 -11.48 -4.53 -13.56
CA ARG A 209 -11.28 -4.32 -15.00
C ARG A 209 -12.09 -5.28 -15.87
N PHE A 210 -12.89 -6.16 -15.27
CA PHE A 210 -13.70 -7.12 -16.02
C PHE A 210 -14.74 -6.41 -16.88
N VAL A 211 -14.70 -6.71 -18.18
CA VAL A 211 -15.72 -6.32 -19.14
C VAL A 211 -16.32 -7.59 -19.71
N GLU A 212 -17.63 -7.73 -19.56
CA GLU A 212 -18.33 -8.90 -20.04
C GLU A 212 -18.49 -8.82 -21.56
N ARG A 213 -18.06 -9.88 -22.26
CA ARG A 213 -18.23 -9.97 -23.71
C ARG A 213 -19.72 -9.87 -24.04
N GLN A 214 -20.11 -8.83 -24.76
CA GLN A 214 -21.46 -8.74 -25.30
C GLN A 214 -21.66 -9.85 -26.33
N ARG A 215 -22.68 -10.68 -26.13
CA ARG A 215 -23.10 -11.71 -27.09
C ARG A 215 -23.82 -11.09 -28.28
#